data_AF-A0A495QUF7-F1
#
_entry.id   AF-A0A495QUF7-F1
#
_cell.length_a   1.000
_cell.length_b   1.000
_cell.length_c   1.000
_cell.angle_alpha   90.00
_cell.angle_beta   90.00
_cell.angle_gamma   90.00
#
_symmetry.space_group_name_H-M   'P 1'
#
loop_
_entity.id
_entity.type
_entity.pdbx_description
1 polymer ?
#
loop_
_entity_poly.entity_id
_entity_poly.type
_entity_poly.pdbx_seq_one_letter_code
_entity_poly.pdbx_strand_id
1 'polypeptide(L)'
;MTDGRRILSVAVDIIGRIIATAGWRSWVLDEDDGAWERRSTVRVVPPVQARKLAKVPFVEMADGRLQGVVSSGSDVSRVYVSSITAGTHGNSCSTNNNRPCGGLTDFYLCKHLDALVTEGIRQYGQERVARYLRVEVGEGKDLIDCLNSHKDPAPAAAVFSRFLRHLAYLEVPESTEPVPELHWFPAAGAVG
;
A
#
# COMPACT_ATOMS: atom_id res chain seq x y z
N MET A 1 22.31 -17.18 16.18
CA MET A 1 22.68 -16.37 15.00
C MET A 1 22.17 -17.09 13.76
N THR A 2 20.87 -16.96 13.47
CA THR A 2 20.19 -17.66 12.39
C THR A 2 20.04 -16.72 11.19
N ASP A 3 20.81 -17.08 10.18
CA ASP A 3 20.85 -16.68 8.77
C ASP A 3 19.65 -15.86 8.20
N GLY A 4 19.86 -14.55 8.07
CA GLY A 4 18.94 -13.62 7.39
C GLY A 4 18.81 -13.84 5.87
N ARG A 5 19.57 -14.78 5.28
CA ARG A 5 19.50 -15.14 3.86
C ARG A 5 18.32 -16.06 3.54
N ARG A 6 17.74 -16.77 4.53
CA ARG A 6 16.54 -17.61 4.34
C ARG A 6 15.24 -16.83 4.20
N ILE A 7 15.10 -15.68 4.87
CA ILE A 7 13.87 -14.86 4.87
C ILE A 7 13.64 -14.21 3.49
N LEU A 8 14.72 -13.81 2.81
CA LEU A 8 14.66 -13.23 1.47
C LEU A 8 14.25 -14.25 0.39
N SER A 9 14.60 -15.53 0.57
CA SER A 9 14.20 -16.61 -0.36
C SER A 9 12.70 -16.91 -0.26
N VAL A 10 12.16 -16.99 0.96
CA VAL A 10 10.75 -17.32 1.20
C VAL A 10 9.81 -16.22 0.66
N ALA A 11 10.16 -14.95 0.84
CA ALA A 11 9.36 -13.83 0.34
C ALA A 11 9.29 -13.79 -1.20
N VAL A 12 10.38 -14.17 -1.88
CA VAL A 12 10.44 -14.25 -3.36
C VAL A 12 9.64 -15.44 -3.90
N ASP A 13 9.71 -16.60 -3.23
CA ASP A 13 8.97 -17.80 -3.62
C ASP A 13 7.45 -17.64 -3.44
N ILE A 14 7.00 -16.93 -2.40
CA ILE A 14 5.58 -16.65 -2.17
C ILE A 14 5.00 -15.73 -3.25
N ILE A 15 5.74 -14.68 -3.65
CA ILE A 15 5.33 -13.79 -4.74
C ILE A 15 5.26 -14.57 -6.07
N GLY A 16 6.18 -15.51 -6.30
CA GLY A 16 6.18 -16.38 -7.48
C GLY A 16 4.96 -17.31 -7.56
N ARG A 17 4.49 -17.85 -6.43
CA ARG A 17 3.33 -18.77 -6.40
C ARG A 17 1.98 -18.05 -6.57
N ILE A 18 1.84 -16.83 -6.06
CA ILE A 18 0.60 -16.04 -6.17
C ILE A 18 0.31 -15.63 -7.63
N ILE A 19 1.35 -15.44 -8.45
CA ILE A 19 1.19 -15.06 -9.86
C ILE A 19 0.65 -16.22 -10.72
N ALA A 20 0.84 -17.48 -10.30
CA ALA A 20 0.53 -18.65 -11.12
C ALA A 20 -0.93 -19.13 -11.05
N THR A 21 -1.72 -18.71 -10.06
CA THR A 21 -3.06 -19.28 -9.78
C THR A 21 -4.24 -18.37 -10.13
N ALA A 22 -4.01 -17.11 -10.52
CA ALA A 22 -5.07 -16.12 -10.69
C ALA A 22 -5.62 -16.07 -12.14
N GLY A 23 -6.45 -17.04 -12.52
CA GLY A 23 -7.32 -16.95 -13.69
C GLY A 23 -8.61 -16.20 -13.35
N TRP A 24 -8.82 -14.99 -13.88
CA TRP A 24 -9.97 -14.14 -13.55
C TRP A 24 -11.10 -14.27 -14.59
N ARG A 25 -12.30 -14.63 -14.15
CA ARG A 25 -13.58 -14.43 -14.87
C ARG A 25 -14.26 -13.16 -14.33
N SER A 26 -14.63 -12.27 -15.24
CA SER A 26 -15.32 -11.00 -14.97
C SER A 26 -16.84 -11.22 -14.87
N TRP A 27 -17.48 -10.57 -13.90
CA TRP A 27 -18.91 -10.26 -13.95
C TRP A 27 -19.10 -8.79 -13.58
N VAL A 28 -19.83 -8.09 -14.44
CA VAL A 28 -20.27 -6.70 -14.28
C VAL A 28 -21.68 -6.72 -13.71
N LEU A 29 -21.98 -5.83 -12.75
CA LEU A 29 -23.34 -5.42 -12.43
C LEU A 29 -23.37 -3.90 -12.26
N ASP A 30 -24.38 -3.30 -12.88
CA ASP A 30 -24.69 -1.88 -12.93
C ASP A 30 -25.96 -1.59 -12.09
N GLU A 31 -26.12 -0.31 -11.73
CA GLU A 31 -27.35 0.39 -11.28
C GLU A 31 -27.91 0.10 -9.87
N ASP A 32 -28.57 1.01 -9.12
CA ASP A 32 -28.79 2.47 -9.15
C ASP A 32 -29.40 2.90 -7.77
N ASP A 33 -29.26 4.18 -7.45
CA ASP A 33 -29.83 5.12 -6.46
C ASP A 33 -30.75 4.71 -5.27
N GLY A 34 -30.48 5.41 -4.15
CA GLY A 34 -31.56 6.08 -3.40
C GLY A 34 -31.72 5.79 -1.89
N ALA A 35 -31.47 6.83 -1.08
CA ALA A 35 -32.07 7.13 0.24
C ALA A 35 -31.56 6.41 1.51
N TRP A 36 -30.62 7.03 2.26
CA TRP A 36 -30.49 6.82 3.72
C TRP A 36 -30.00 8.09 4.47
N GLU A 37 -30.93 8.89 4.97
CA GLU A 37 -30.66 10.03 5.85
C GLU A 37 -30.34 9.62 7.31
N ARG A 38 -29.35 10.33 7.90
CA ARG A 38 -29.16 10.62 9.34
C ARG A 38 -29.04 9.44 10.32
N ARG A 39 -28.09 8.53 10.07
CA ARG A 39 -27.36 7.83 11.16
C ARG A 39 -25.96 8.42 11.25
N SER A 40 -25.33 8.37 12.42
CA SER A 40 -23.87 8.54 12.55
C SER A 40 -23.20 7.38 11.81
N THR A 41 -23.23 7.43 10.48
CA THR A 41 -22.66 6.41 9.63
C THR A 41 -21.17 6.68 9.61
N VAL A 42 -20.39 5.77 10.20
CA VAL A 42 -19.01 5.60 9.76
C VAL A 42 -19.11 5.46 8.25
N ARG A 43 -18.55 6.41 7.48
CA ARG A 43 -18.54 6.32 6.02
C ARG A 43 -18.00 4.93 5.69
N VAL A 44 -18.83 4.13 5.03
CA VAL A 44 -18.40 2.82 4.53
C VAL A 44 -17.23 3.12 3.61
N VAL A 45 -16.04 2.68 4.02
CA VAL A 45 -14.86 2.79 3.18
C VAL A 45 -15.14 1.86 2.01
N PRO A 46 -15.03 2.34 0.75
CA PRO A 46 -15.24 1.47 -0.40
C PRO A 46 -14.35 0.23 -0.25
N PRO A 47 -14.83 -0.95 -0.68
CA PRO A 47 -14.07 -2.18 -0.59
C PRO A 47 -12.70 -1.97 -1.22
N VAL A 48 -11.68 -2.48 -0.53
CA VAL A 48 -10.28 -2.28 -0.91
C VAL A 48 -10.06 -2.81 -2.33
N GLN A 49 -9.66 -1.91 -3.24
CA GLN A 49 -9.38 -2.26 -4.63
C GLN A 49 -8.24 -3.27 -4.69
N ALA A 50 -8.39 -4.30 -5.52
CA ALA A 50 -7.42 -5.40 -5.63
C ALA A 50 -6.00 -4.89 -5.89
N ARG A 51 -5.10 -5.04 -4.91
CA ARG A 51 -3.74 -4.47 -4.92
C ARG A 51 -2.91 -4.93 -6.13
N LYS A 52 -2.09 -4.02 -6.69
CA LYS A 52 -1.05 -4.37 -7.67
C LYS A 52 0.17 -4.94 -6.93
N LEU A 53 0.00 -6.11 -6.29
CA LEU A 53 0.99 -6.71 -5.39
C LEU A 53 2.35 -6.95 -6.05
N ALA A 54 2.37 -7.24 -7.36
CA ALA A 54 3.61 -7.40 -8.10
C ALA A 54 4.46 -6.12 -8.17
N LYS A 55 3.81 -4.94 -8.14
CA LYS A 55 4.49 -3.65 -8.27
C LYS A 55 4.68 -2.95 -6.93
N VAL A 56 3.64 -2.88 -6.10
CA VAL A 56 3.66 -2.29 -4.76
C VAL A 56 3.09 -3.31 -3.78
N PRO A 57 3.90 -4.26 -3.28
CA PRO A 57 3.44 -5.29 -2.37
C PRO A 57 2.96 -4.74 -1.02
N PHE A 58 3.43 -3.55 -0.62
CA PHE A 58 3.10 -2.95 0.66
C PHE A 58 3.04 -1.44 0.58
N VAL A 59 1.97 -0.86 1.11
CA VAL A 59 1.77 0.57 1.30
C VAL A 59 0.98 0.77 2.59
N GLU A 60 1.36 1.78 3.36
CA GLU A 60 0.67 2.17 4.59
C GLU A 60 0.83 3.67 4.87
N MET A 61 -0.10 4.21 5.68
CA MET A 61 0.02 5.52 6.31
C MET A 61 0.26 5.30 7.80
N ALA A 62 1.51 5.36 8.23
CA ALA A 62 1.93 5.08 9.60
C ALA A 62 3.07 6.00 10.02
N ASP A 63 3.16 6.30 11.33
CA ASP A 63 4.29 7.05 11.91
C ASP A 63 4.56 8.41 11.24
N GLY A 64 3.50 9.07 10.75
CA GLY A 64 3.57 10.36 10.06
C GLY A 64 4.11 10.27 8.64
N ARG A 65 4.06 9.09 7.99
CA ARG A 65 4.64 8.86 6.67
C ARG A 65 3.72 8.02 5.80
N LEU A 66 3.58 8.42 4.54
CA LEU A 66 3.13 7.49 3.51
C LEU A 66 4.34 6.66 3.15
N GLN A 67 4.30 5.35 3.42
CA GLN A 67 5.49 4.49 3.31
C GLN A 67 5.13 3.12 2.76
N GLY A 68 6.11 2.44 2.16
CA GLY A 68 5.86 1.15 1.58
C GLY A 68 7.07 0.49 0.96
N VAL A 69 6.80 -0.66 0.34
CA VAL A 69 7.76 -1.46 -0.40
C VAL A 69 7.31 -1.53 -1.85
N VAL A 70 8.22 -1.20 -2.75
CA VAL A 70 8.00 -1.12 -4.19
C VAL A 70 8.97 -2.07 -4.91
N SER A 71 8.44 -2.90 -5.79
CA SER A 71 9.24 -3.80 -6.61
C SER A 71 10.13 -3.03 -7.59
N SER A 72 11.38 -3.50 -7.74
CA SER A 72 12.30 -2.97 -8.75
C SER A 72 11.82 -3.21 -10.19
N GLY A 73 10.91 -4.18 -10.40
CA GLY A 73 10.39 -4.61 -11.69
C GLY A 73 11.37 -5.45 -12.53
N SER A 74 12.68 -5.29 -12.35
CA SER A 74 13.73 -6.03 -13.07
C SER A 74 14.28 -7.24 -12.29
N ASP A 75 14.11 -7.25 -10.97
CA ASP A 75 14.66 -8.25 -10.07
C ASP A 75 13.71 -8.44 -8.89
N VAL A 76 13.10 -9.62 -8.81
CA VAL A 76 12.13 -9.97 -7.76
C VAL A 76 12.76 -9.99 -6.37
N SER A 77 14.07 -10.21 -6.27
CA SER A 77 14.81 -10.20 -4.99
C SER A 77 15.13 -8.79 -4.50
N ARG A 78 14.93 -7.78 -5.36
CA ARG A 78 15.25 -6.38 -5.08
C ARG A 78 13.99 -5.55 -4.95
N VAL A 79 13.80 -5.03 -3.75
CA VAL A 79 12.74 -4.08 -3.44
C VAL A 79 13.31 -2.76 -2.98
N TYR A 80 12.56 -1.70 -3.25
CA TYR A 80 12.79 -0.36 -2.75
C TYR A 80 11.85 -0.09 -1.58
N VAL A 81 12.39 0.48 -0.52
CA VAL A 81 11.65 1.05 0.57
C VAL A 81 11.51 2.54 0.27
N SER A 82 10.27 2.99 0.13
CA SER A 82 9.92 4.34 -0.27
C SER A 82 9.05 4.97 0.81
N SER A 83 9.25 6.26 1.08
CA SER A 83 8.46 6.99 2.07
C SER A 83 8.44 8.49 1.81
N ILE A 84 7.34 9.12 2.18
CA ILE A 84 7.12 10.57 2.15
C ILE A 84 6.67 11.01 3.54
N THR A 85 7.43 11.92 4.15
CA THR A 85 7.10 12.50 5.46
C THR A 85 5.92 13.47 5.34
N ALA A 86 4.90 13.32 6.19
CA ALA A 86 3.74 14.22 6.21
C ALA A 86 4.13 15.65 6.65
N GLY A 87 3.54 16.66 6.01
CA GLY A 87 3.77 18.07 6.29
C GLY A 87 5.03 18.65 5.68
N THR A 88 6.16 17.94 5.73
CA THR A 88 7.41 18.39 5.08
C THR A 88 7.55 17.89 3.64
N HIS A 89 6.91 16.77 3.30
CA HIS A 89 7.08 16.06 2.02
C HIS A 89 8.53 15.63 1.76
N GLY A 90 9.24 15.31 2.84
CA GLY A 90 10.58 14.75 2.81
C GLY A 90 10.56 13.34 2.21
N ASN A 91 11.32 13.14 1.13
CA ASN A 91 11.32 11.93 0.32
C ASN A 91 12.51 11.03 0.67
N SER A 92 12.22 9.77 0.98
CA SER A 92 13.23 8.72 1.09
C SER A 92 12.94 7.56 0.17
N CYS A 93 13.95 7.11 -0.56
CA CYS A 93 13.89 5.91 -1.36
C CYS A 93 15.27 5.23 -1.40
N SER A 94 15.34 4.02 -0.86
CA SER A 94 16.54 3.17 -0.91
C SER A 94 16.13 1.71 -1.10
N THR A 95 17.05 0.85 -1.50
CA THR A 95 16.81 -0.60 -1.52
C THR A 95 16.75 -1.18 -0.11
N ASN A 96 16.29 -2.42 0.04
CA ASN A 96 16.30 -3.15 1.31
C ASN A 96 17.69 -3.34 1.97
N ASN A 97 18.78 -3.15 1.21
CA ASN A 97 20.15 -3.10 1.73
C ASN A 97 20.71 -1.66 1.83
N ASN A 98 19.83 -0.67 1.92
CA ASN A 98 20.12 0.75 2.14
C ASN A 98 20.94 1.43 1.03
N ARG A 99 20.97 0.85 -0.19
CA ARG A 99 21.55 1.53 -1.37
C ARG A 99 20.58 2.63 -1.83
N PRO A 100 21.00 3.90 -1.93
CA PRO A 100 20.11 4.97 -2.34
C PRO A 100 19.58 4.74 -3.76
N CYS A 101 18.33 5.13 -4.00
CA CYS A 101 17.75 5.08 -5.33
C CYS A 101 18.44 6.10 -6.25
N GLY A 102 18.94 5.65 -7.40
CA GLY A 102 19.64 6.53 -8.35
C GLY A 102 18.73 7.58 -9.01
N GLY A 103 17.41 7.40 -8.96
CA GLY A 103 16.44 8.38 -9.46
C GLY A 103 15.89 9.32 -8.37
N LEU A 104 16.40 9.24 -7.13
CA LEU A 104 15.97 10.14 -6.06
C LEU A 104 16.70 11.48 -6.19
N THR A 105 15.93 12.55 -6.36
CA THR A 105 16.42 13.93 -6.46
C THR A 105 15.70 14.82 -5.46
N ASP A 106 16.12 16.08 -5.39
CA ASP A 106 15.51 17.08 -4.51
C ASP A 106 14.22 17.69 -5.08
N PHE A 107 13.96 17.59 -6.39
CA PHE A 107 12.88 18.36 -7.01
C PHE A 107 11.70 17.52 -7.50
N TYR A 108 11.89 16.22 -7.68
CA TYR A 108 10.86 15.33 -8.23
C TYR A 108 10.84 13.96 -7.55
N LEU A 109 9.68 13.32 -7.61
CA LEU A 109 9.53 11.95 -7.14
C LEU A 109 10.25 10.99 -8.09
N CYS A 110 11.03 10.08 -7.52
CA CYS A 110 11.49 8.94 -8.30
C CYS A 110 10.29 8.04 -8.65
N LYS A 111 10.42 7.22 -9.69
CA LYS A 111 9.37 6.28 -10.12
C LYS A 111 8.84 5.35 -9.02
N HIS A 112 9.60 5.11 -7.95
CA HIS A 112 9.15 4.27 -6.83
C HIS A 112 8.25 5.06 -5.87
N LEU A 113 8.57 6.33 -5.61
CA LEU A 113 7.73 7.22 -4.82
C LEU A 113 6.42 7.53 -5.54
N ASP A 114 6.48 7.77 -6.85
CA ASP A 114 5.30 7.93 -7.71
C ASP A 114 4.37 6.70 -7.64
N ALA A 115 4.93 5.50 -7.81
CA ALA A 115 4.18 4.26 -7.68
C ALA A 115 3.60 4.06 -6.27
N LEU A 116 4.33 4.48 -5.22
CA LEU A 116 3.85 4.43 -3.84
C LEU A 116 2.65 5.36 -3.61
N VAL A 117 2.71 6.61 -4.10
CA VAL A 117 1.59 7.56 -4.00
C VAL A 117 0.39 7.04 -4.76
N THR A 118 0.60 6.58 -5.99
CA THR A 118 -0.47 6.01 -6.83
C THR A 118 -1.16 4.84 -6.14
N GLU A 119 -0.42 3.88 -5.58
CA GLU A 119 -1.03 2.77 -4.86
C GLU A 119 -1.68 3.24 -3.54
N GLY A 120 -1.08 4.21 -2.84
CA GLY A 120 -1.69 4.83 -1.66
C GLY A 120 -3.06 5.44 -1.97
N ILE A 121 -3.17 6.22 -3.04
CA ILE A 121 -4.44 6.79 -3.53
C ILE A 121 -5.42 5.67 -3.87
N ARG A 122 -4.95 4.60 -4.53
CA ARG A 122 -5.79 3.46 -4.89
C ARG A 122 -6.34 2.70 -3.69
N GLN A 123 -5.56 2.58 -2.61
CA GLN A 123 -5.95 1.84 -1.41
C GLN A 123 -6.78 2.67 -0.42
N TYR A 124 -6.48 3.96 -0.31
CA TYR A 124 -7.02 4.82 0.74
C TYR A 124 -7.90 5.96 0.24
N GLY A 125 -7.87 6.25 -1.06
CA GLY A 125 -8.50 7.41 -1.69
C GLY A 125 -7.63 8.67 -1.60
N GLN A 126 -7.68 9.51 -2.65
CA GLN A 126 -6.88 10.72 -2.75
C GLN A 126 -7.09 11.68 -1.58
N GLU A 127 -8.34 11.94 -1.19
CA GLU A 127 -8.67 12.86 -0.08
C GLU A 127 -7.98 12.42 1.22
N ARG A 128 -7.98 11.11 1.51
CA ARG A 128 -7.41 10.56 2.74
C ARG A 128 -5.89 10.67 2.75
N VAL A 129 -5.25 10.36 1.62
CA VAL A 129 -3.79 10.48 1.49
C VAL A 129 -3.36 11.95 1.55
N ALA A 130 -4.08 12.85 0.86
CA ALA A 130 -3.82 14.28 0.89
C ALA A 130 -3.93 14.85 2.32
N ARG A 131 -5.03 14.54 3.02
CA ARG A 131 -5.23 14.94 4.42
C ARG A 131 -4.13 14.39 5.32
N TYR A 132 -3.74 13.13 5.13
CA TYR A 132 -2.68 12.51 5.92
C TYR A 132 -1.32 13.19 5.70
N LEU A 133 -0.97 13.47 4.44
CA LEU A 133 0.25 14.16 4.06
C LEU A 133 0.23 15.67 4.35
N ARG A 134 -0.94 16.23 4.72
CA ARG A 134 -1.16 17.67 4.93
C ARG A 134 -0.97 18.49 3.64
N VAL A 135 -1.49 17.96 2.53
CA VAL A 135 -1.48 18.60 1.22
C VAL A 135 -2.89 19.09 0.89
N GLU A 136 -2.99 20.34 0.45
CA GLU A 136 -4.22 20.86 -0.15
C GLU A 136 -4.19 20.57 -1.65
N VAL A 137 -5.16 19.78 -2.12
CA VAL A 137 -5.29 19.45 -3.54
C VAL A 137 -6.52 20.18 -4.08
N GLY A 138 -6.29 21.13 -4.99
CA GLY A 138 -7.38 21.86 -5.66
C GLY A 138 -8.17 20.97 -6.61
N GLU A 139 -9.36 21.43 -7.01
CA GLU A 139 -10.19 20.71 -7.99
C GLU A 139 -9.42 20.42 -9.29
N GLY A 140 -9.50 19.18 -9.77
CA GLY A 140 -8.85 18.73 -10.99
C GLY A 140 -7.33 18.58 -10.93
N LYS A 141 -6.69 18.80 -9.76
CA LYS A 141 -5.24 18.60 -9.59
C LYS A 141 -4.93 17.19 -9.08
N ASP A 142 -3.76 16.68 -9.48
CA ASP A 142 -3.17 15.48 -8.88
C ASP A 142 -2.50 15.86 -7.55
N LEU A 143 -2.57 14.94 -6.58
CA LEU A 143 -1.83 15.04 -5.33
C LEU A 143 -0.32 15.14 -5.57
N ILE A 144 0.20 14.39 -6.55
CA ILE A 144 1.64 14.34 -6.84
C ILE A 144 2.18 15.73 -7.18
N ASP A 145 1.44 16.50 -7.97
CA ASP A 145 1.83 17.85 -8.40
C ASP A 145 1.80 18.87 -7.25
N CYS A 146 1.12 18.55 -6.15
CA CYS A 146 1.00 19.42 -4.98
C CYS A 146 2.05 19.14 -3.89
N LEU A 147 2.92 18.13 -4.07
CA LEU A 147 3.95 17.77 -3.09
C LEU A 147 5.18 18.67 -3.19
N ASN A 148 5.54 19.31 -2.07
CA ASN A 148 6.80 20.06 -1.94
C ASN A 148 7.99 19.12 -1.68
N SER A 149 8.28 18.29 -2.68
CA SER A 149 9.30 17.25 -2.62
C SER A 149 10.69 17.81 -2.31
N HIS A 150 11.39 17.15 -1.39
CA HIS A 150 12.84 17.32 -1.17
C HIS A 150 13.43 16.03 -0.63
N LYS A 151 14.74 15.81 -0.75
CA LYS A 151 15.36 14.59 -0.25
C LYS A 151 15.47 14.64 1.29
N ASP A 152 14.93 13.62 1.94
CA ASP A 152 14.98 13.43 3.39
C ASP A 152 15.24 11.95 3.69
N PRO A 153 16.52 11.51 3.68
CA PRO A 153 16.86 10.10 3.83
C PRO A 153 16.43 9.57 5.21
N ALA A 154 15.62 8.53 5.22
CA ALA A 154 15.19 7.85 6.42
C ALA A 154 15.57 6.37 6.40
N PRO A 155 15.76 5.74 7.58
CA PRO A 155 16.10 4.32 7.65
C PRO A 155 15.00 3.42 7.07
N ALA A 156 15.36 2.56 6.13
CA ALA A 156 14.44 1.62 5.48
C ALA A 156 14.01 0.43 6.37
N ALA A 157 14.78 0.13 7.43
CA ALA A 157 14.64 -1.10 8.20
C ALA A 157 13.30 -1.23 8.93
N ALA A 158 12.76 -0.13 9.47
CA ALA A 158 11.50 -0.13 10.20
C ALA A 158 10.32 -0.48 9.27
N VAL A 159 10.23 0.20 8.13
CA VAL A 159 9.20 -0.06 7.11
C VAL A 159 9.33 -1.49 6.56
N PHE A 160 10.56 -1.93 6.29
CA PHE A 160 10.79 -3.30 5.79
C PHE A 160 10.40 -4.37 6.81
N SER A 161 10.65 -4.15 8.10
CA SER A 161 10.23 -5.07 9.17
C SER A 161 8.70 -5.15 9.30
N ARG A 162 8.00 -4.03 9.12
CA ARG A 162 6.52 -4.00 9.07
C ARG A 162 5.99 -4.76 7.87
N PHE A 163 6.63 -4.61 6.72
CA PHE A 163 6.32 -5.41 5.54
C PHE A 163 6.49 -6.93 5.78
N LEU A 164 7.60 -7.36 6.37
CA LEU A 164 7.80 -8.78 6.69
C LEU A 164 6.72 -9.32 7.64
N ARG A 165 6.32 -8.52 8.64
CA ARG A 165 5.19 -8.88 9.51
C ARG A 165 3.88 -9.00 8.73
N HIS A 166 3.67 -8.14 7.73
CA HIS A 166 2.50 -8.23 6.86
C HIS A 166 2.49 -9.50 6.01
N LEU A 167 3.66 -9.94 5.51
CA LEU A 167 3.79 -11.19 4.76
C LEU A 167 3.45 -12.42 5.61
N ALA A 168 3.79 -12.43 6.89
CA ALA A 168 3.44 -13.54 7.78
C ALA A 168 1.93 -13.81 7.84
N TYR A 169 1.08 -12.78 7.65
CA TYR A 169 -0.37 -12.97 7.56
C TYR A 169 -0.80 -13.68 6.27
N LEU A 170 0.00 -13.61 5.20
CA LEU A 170 -0.28 -14.30 3.93
C LEU A 170 0.15 -15.77 3.95
N GLU A 171 0.92 -16.20 4.97
CA GLU A 171 1.29 -17.60 5.17
C GLU A 171 0.19 -18.41 5.87
N VAL A 172 -0.79 -17.73 6.46
CA VAL A 172 -1.94 -18.38 7.09
C VAL A 172 -2.90 -18.84 5.99
N PRO A 173 -3.32 -20.13 5.98
CA PRO A 173 -4.29 -20.60 5.01
C PRO A 173 -5.59 -19.80 5.11
N GLU A 174 -6.18 -19.48 3.96
CA GLU A 174 -7.50 -18.86 3.91
C GLU A 174 -8.52 -19.77 4.61
N SER A 175 -9.37 -19.18 5.46
CA SER A 175 -10.46 -19.89 6.12
C SER A 175 -11.77 -19.18 5.82
N THR A 176 -12.77 -19.96 5.43
CA THR A 176 -14.16 -19.52 5.32
C THR A 176 -14.96 -19.88 6.59
N GLU A 177 -14.30 -20.49 7.58
CA GLU A 177 -14.93 -20.76 8.86
C GLU A 177 -15.27 -19.44 9.57
N PRO A 178 -16.44 -19.36 10.24
CA PRO A 178 -16.82 -18.16 10.96
C PRO A 178 -15.80 -17.88 12.05
N VAL A 179 -15.10 -16.75 11.96
CA VAL A 179 -14.20 -16.27 13.02
C VAL A 179 -15.08 -15.82 14.19
N PRO A 180 -15.07 -16.53 15.33
CA PRO A 180 -15.96 -16.21 16.44
C PRO A 180 -15.80 -14.76 16.88
N GLU A 181 -14.58 -14.21 16.89
CA GLU A 181 -14.31 -12.83 17.29
C GLU A 181 -14.89 -11.77 16.34
N LEU A 182 -15.30 -12.16 15.12
CA LEU A 182 -15.96 -11.26 14.17
C LEU A 182 -17.48 -11.22 14.31
N HIS A 183 -18.09 -12.01 15.21
CA HIS A 183 -19.55 -12.04 15.37
C HIS A 183 -20.16 -10.71 15.84
N TRP A 184 -19.35 -9.85 16.49
CA TRP A 184 -19.78 -8.51 16.90
C TRP A 184 -19.84 -7.51 15.75
N PHE A 185 -19.25 -7.83 14.59
CA PHE A 185 -19.35 -6.99 13.40
C PHE A 185 -20.55 -7.46 12.56
N PRO A 186 -21.56 -6.61 12.36
CA PRO A 186 -22.68 -6.97 11.50
C PRO A 186 -22.15 -7.24 10.08
N ALA A 187 -22.32 -8.48 9.61
CA ALA A 187 -22.03 -8.86 8.24
C ALA A 187 -22.97 -8.07 7.32
N ALA A 188 -22.47 -6.99 6.73
CA ALA A 188 -23.20 -6.27 5.69
C ALA A 188 -23.16 -7.11 4.42
N GLY A 189 -24.22 -7.89 4.19
CA GLY A 189 -24.48 -8.53 2.89
C GLY A 189 -24.21 -10.04 2.84
N ALA A 190 -25.12 -10.81 3.42
CA ALA A 190 -25.51 -12.10 2.87
C ALA A 190 -27.03 -12.13 2.85
N VAL A 191 -27.62 -11.45 1.86
CA VAL A 191 -29.04 -11.61 1.55
C VAL A 191 -29.11 -12.87 0.67
N GLY A 192 -29.86 -13.86 1.14
CA GLY A 192 -30.09 -15.13 0.43
C GLY A 192 -31.04 -15.00 -0.76
#